data_AF-A0A833A2I0-F1
#
_entry.id   AF-A0A833A2I0-F1
#
_cell.length_a   1.000
_cell.length_b   1.000
_cell.length_c   1.000
_cell.angle_alpha   90.00
_cell.angle_beta   90.00
_cell.angle_gamma   90.00
#
_symmetry.space_group_name_H-M   'P 1'
#
loop_
_entity.id
_entity.type
_entity.pdbx_description
1 polymer ?
#
loop_
_entity_poly.entity_id
_entity_poly.type
_entity_poly.pdbx_seq_one_letter_code
_entity_poly.pdbx_strand_id
1 'polypeptide(L)'
;MKIKLRMEEITLILAIVIFLFGIIFFRHDVGLIGNFIIFSMLIILIPRSLKTFFYFQKIKKMEEIFPVFLQDLAEWQKAGLTLHEALKNASKIDYGKLTEEIKKIHIQLSWGIPLQEALRNFSERVKDSEIIRKAVEIIIESYQSGGNLEETMDSL
;
A
#
# COMPACT_ATOMS: atom_id res chain seq x y z
N MET A 1 5.48 -7.51 12.15
CA MET A 1 4.17 -6.83 12.09
C MET A 1 3.47 -6.84 13.48
N LYS A 2 4.09 -6.30 14.54
CA LYS A 2 3.54 -6.26 15.93
C LYS A 2 3.76 -4.90 16.64
N ILE A 3 4.21 -3.87 15.91
CA ILE A 3 4.57 -2.57 16.48
C ILE A 3 3.46 -1.51 16.27
N LYS A 4 2.67 -1.63 15.19
CA LYS A 4 1.65 -0.63 14.82
C LYS A 4 0.44 -0.57 15.77
N LEU A 5 0.00 -1.71 16.31
CA LEU A 5 -1.12 -1.79 17.26
C LEU A 5 -0.76 -1.15 18.62
N ARG A 6 0.47 -1.37 19.11
CA ARG A 6 0.95 -0.78 20.37
C ARG A 6 0.96 0.75 20.35
N MET A 7 1.29 1.39 19.22
CA MET A 7 1.36 2.86 19.17
C MET A 7 0.00 3.54 19.32
N GLU A 8 -1.07 2.93 18.82
CA GLU A 8 -2.44 3.48 18.93
C GLU A 8 -2.98 3.29 20.36
N GLU A 9 -2.73 2.12 20.94
CA GLU A 9 -3.01 1.81 22.33
C GLU A 9 -2.25 2.76 23.27
N ILE A 10 -0.96 3.02 23.01
CA ILE A 10 -0.13 3.96 23.79
C ILE A 10 -0.67 5.39 23.68
N THR A 11 -1.05 5.85 22.48
CA THR A 11 -1.64 7.21 22.33
C THR A 11 -2.98 7.35 23.03
N LEU A 12 -3.79 6.27 23.07
CA LEU A 12 -5.07 6.26 23.75
C LEU A 12 -4.89 6.26 25.28
N ILE A 13 -3.97 5.44 25.79
CA ILE A 13 -3.59 5.41 27.21
C ILE A 13 -3.04 6.77 27.63
N LEU A 14 -2.16 7.38 26.84
CA LEU A 14 -1.58 8.69 27.14
C LEU A 14 -2.65 9.79 27.18
N ALA A 15 -3.60 9.78 26.25
CA ALA A 15 -4.72 10.73 26.23
C ALA A 15 -5.63 10.58 27.47
N ILE A 16 -5.90 9.33 27.88
CA ILE A 16 -6.68 9.03 29.10
C ILE A 16 -5.94 9.50 30.36
N VAL A 17 -4.62 9.27 30.44
CA VAL A 17 -3.79 9.71 31.57
C VAL A 17 -3.78 11.23 31.70
N ILE A 18 -3.62 11.97 30.60
CA ILE A 18 -3.66 13.43 30.59
C ILE A 18 -5.04 13.96 30.98
N PHE A 19 -6.11 13.29 30.50
CA PHE A 19 -7.48 13.64 30.84
C PHE A 19 -7.78 13.43 32.34
N LEU A 20 -7.39 12.29 32.90
CA LEU A 20 -7.56 12.00 34.33
C LEU A 20 -6.70 12.92 35.21
N PHE A 21 -5.46 13.21 34.79
CA PHE A 21 -4.58 14.14 35.50
C PHE A 21 -5.18 15.55 35.55
N GLY A 22 -5.76 16.03 34.44
CA GLY A 22 -6.45 17.32 34.38
C GLY A 22 -7.65 17.40 35.33
N ILE A 23 -8.45 16.33 35.42
CA ILE A 23 -9.63 16.27 36.32
C ILE A 23 -9.21 16.26 37.81
N ILE A 24 -8.15 15.53 38.15
CA ILE A 24 -7.69 15.36 39.55
C ILE A 24 -7.01 16.62 40.08
N PHE A 25 -6.13 17.26 39.30
CA PHE A 25 -5.34 18.40 39.76
C PHE A 25 -6.05 19.76 39.66
N PHE A 26 -6.90 19.97 38.64
CA PHE A 26 -7.46 21.30 38.32
C PHE A 26 -8.98 21.40 38.56
N ARG A 27 -9.46 20.73 39.61
CA ARG A 27 -10.89 20.63 39.94
C ARG A 27 -11.56 21.98 40.26
N HIS A 28 -10.77 23.04 40.54
CA HIS A 28 -11.26 24.34 40.99
C HIS A 28 -11.30 25.43 39.90
N ASP A 29 -10.63 25.23 38.75
CA ASP A 29 -10.53 26.21 37.66
C ASP A 29 -11.18 25.67 36.37
N VAL A 30 -12.42 26.08 36.13
CA VAL A 30 -13.23 25.66 34.97
C VAL A 30 -12.62 26.02 33.61
N GLY A 31 -11.83 27.11 33.54
CA GLY A 31 -11.14 27.51 32.31
C GLY A 31 -9.99 26.58 31.91
N LEU A 32 -9.30 25.99 32.88
CA LEU A 32 -8.18 25.08 32.62
C LEU A 32 -8.68 23.71 32.15
N ILE A 33 -9.82 23.24 32.69
CA ILE A 33 -10.47 21.99 32.27
C ILE A 33 -10.79 22.02 30.76
N GLY A 34 -11.28 23.14 30.24
CA GLY A 34 -11.58 23.32 28.80
C GLY A 34 -10.34 23.13 27.91
N ASN A 35 -9.20 23.70 28.31
CA ASN A 35 -7.94 23.55 27.57
C ASN A 35 -7.44 22.09 27.56
N PHE A 36 -7.54 21.38 28.69
CA PHE A 36 -7.14 19.97 28.77
C PHE A 36 -8.00 19.06 27.87
N ILE A 37 -9.28 19.35 27.72
CA ILE A 37 -10.17 18.63 26.78
C ILE A 37 -9.69 18.83 25.34
N ILE A 38 -9.37 20.07 24.96
CA ILE A 38 -8.88 20.40 23.61
C ILE A 38 -7.54 19.70 23.34
N PHE A 39 -6.60 19.73 24.29
CA PHE A 39 -5.31 19.05 24.15
C PHE A 39 -5.45 17.52 24.05
N SER A 40 -6.30 16.90 24.85
CA SER A 40 -6.56 15.46 24.79
C SER A 40 -7.11 15.06 23.41
N MET A 41 -8.05 15.84 22.88
CA MET A 41 -8.62 15.60 21.56
C MET A 41 -7.58 15.76 20.44
N LEU A 42 -6.71 16.78 20.53
CA LEU A 42 -5.61 16.97 19.58
C LEU A 42 -4.60 15.82 19.61
N ILE A 43 -4.25 15.31 20.79
CA ILE A 43 -3.30 14.19 20.94
C ILE A 43 -3.80 12.90 20.28
N ILE A 44 -5.12 12.69 20.24
CA ILE A 44 -5.72 11.54 19.54
C ILE A 44 -5.74 11.77 18.02
N LEU A 45 -6.08 12.99 17.59
CA LEU A 45 -6.25 13.32 16.17
C LEU A 45 -4.92 13.40 15.39
N ILE A 46 -3.90 14.04 15.97
CA ILE A 46 -2.61 14.30 15.31
C ILE A 46 -1.92 13.01 14.81
N PRO A 47 -1.68 11.97 15.62
CA PRO A 47 -0.96 10.77 15.17
C PRO A 47 -1.75 9.98 14.13
N ARG A 48 -3.09 9.97 14.24
CA ARG A 48 -3.96 9.33 13.24
C ARG A 48 -3.89 10.05 11.90
N SER A 49 -3.96 11.39 11.92
CA SER A 49 -3.86 12.23 10.72
C SER A 49 -2.50 12.09 10.03
N LEU A 50 -1.40 12.14 10.79
CA LEU A 50 -0.05 12.03 10.24
C LEU A 50 0.19 10.69 9.53
N LYS A 51 -0.24 9.56 10.11
CA LYS A 51 -0.11 8.23 9.47
C LYS A 51 -0.80 8.19 8.13
N THR A 52 -2.04 8.67 8.08
CA THR A 52 -2.84 8.73 6.86
C THR A 52 -2.17 9.63 5.82
N PHE A 53 -1.64 10.78 6.23
CA PHE A 53 -0.89 11.68 5.36
C PHE A 53 0.35 11.01 4.74
N PHE A 54 1.20 10.36 5.54
CA PHE A 54 2.37 9.64 5.01
C PHE A 54 2.00 8.48 4.11
N TYR A 55 0.88 7.80 4.41
CA TYR A 55 0.37 6.73 3.58
C TYR A 55 -0.08 7.24 2.20
N PHE A 56 -0.89 8.29 2.16
CA PHE A 56 -1.30 8.93 0.91
C PHE A 56 -0.11 9.45 0.10
N GLN A 57 0.88 10.04 0.77
CA GLN A 57 2.14 10.45 0.12
C GLN A 57 2.89 9.26 -0.48
N LYS A 58 2.88 8.09 0.18
CA LYS A 58 3.47 6.87 -0.39
C LYS A 58 2.70 6.42 -1.63
N ILE A 59 1.37 6.37 -1.56
CA ILE A 59 0.51 5.99 -2.70
C ILE A 59 0.73 6.91 -3.89
N LYS A 60 0.69 8.23 -3.69
CA LYS A 60 0.91 9.21 -4.74
C LYS A 60 2.28 9.04 -5.44
N LYS A 61 3.34 8.81 -4.66
CA LYS A 61 4.68 8.53 -5.23
C LYS A 61 4.73 7.22 -6.02
N MET A 62 3.92 6.23 -5.66
CA MET A 62 3.80 5.01 -6.46
C MET A 62 3.06 5.30 -7.76
N GLU A 63 1.98 6.08 -7.74
CA GLU A 63 1.24 6.47 -8.94
C GLU A 63 2.10 7.27 -9.94
N GLU A 64 2.93 8.18 -9.44
CA GLU A 64 3.82 9.01 -10.28
C GLU A 64 4.85 8.17 -11.06
N ILE A 65 5.40 7.11 -10.46
CA ILE A 65 6.43 6.27 -11.08
C ILE A 65 5.85 5.04 -11.80
N PHE A 66 4.60 4.68 -11.53
CA PHE A 66 3.95 3.50 -12.09
C PHE A 66 3.92 3.47 -13.63
N PRO A 67 3.71 4.58 -14.36
CA PRO A 67 3.79 4.58 -15.82
C PRO A 67 5.17 4.17 -16.35
N VAL A 68 6.26 4.56 -15.66
CA VAL A 68 7.63 4.16 -16.03
C VAL A 68 7.79 2.65 -15.90
N PHE A 69 7.30 2.08 -14.81
CA PHE A 69 7.28 0.62 -14.63
C PHE A 69 6.49 -0.10 -15.74
N LEU A 70 5.34 0.42 -16.15
CA LEU A 70 4.56 -0.15 -17.25
C LEU A 70 5.29 -0.04 -18.58
N GLN A 71 5.98 1.07 -18.83
CA GLN A 71 6.78 1.26 -20.02
C GLN A 71 7.92 0.23 -20.09
N ASP A 72 8.67 0.03 -19.01
CA ASP A 72 9.75 -0.96 -18.97
C ASP A 72 9.23 -2.37 -19.22
N LEU A 73 8.09 -2.74 -18.61
CA LEU A 73 7.43 -4.02 -18.86
C LEU A 73 7.07 -4.18 -20.35
N ALA A 74 6.50 -3.15 -20.97
CA ALA A 74 6.12 -3.17 -22.37
C ALA A 74 7.35 -3.25 -23.30
N GLU A 75 8.44 -2.58 -22.98
CA GLU A 75 9.70 -2.65 -23.72
C GLU A 75 10.29 -4.07 -23.69
N TRP A 76 10.26 -4.72 -22.53
CA TRP A 76 10.70 -6.11 -22.40
C TRP A 76 9.81 -7.11 -23.12
N GLN A 77 8.48 -6.94 -23.06
CA GLN A 77 7.58 -7.77 -23.84
C GLN A 77 7.80 -7.59 -25.35
N LYS A 78 8.04 -6.37 -25.82
CA LYS A 78 8.42 -6.10 -27.23
C LYS A 78 9.75 -6.75 -27.62
N ALA A 79 10.67 -6.89 -26.67
CA ALA A 79 11.92 -7.62 -26.85
C ALA A 79 11.76 -9.16 -26.80
N GLY A 80 10.54 -9.66 -26.63
CA GLY A 80 10.21 -11.08 -26.63
C GLY A 80 10.28 -11.76 -25.26
N LEU A 81 10.44 -11.02 -24.16
CA LEU A 81 10.41 -11.58 -22.82
C LEU A 81 8.98 -11.93 -22.40
N THR A 82 8.82 -13.06 -21.71
CA THR A 82 7.55 -13.40 -21.07
C THR A 82 7.22 -12.41 -19.96
N LEU A 83 5.95 -12.26 -19.60
CA LEU A 83 5.55 -11.35 -18.51
C LEU A 83 6.18 -11.74 -17.15
N HIS A 84 6.44 -13.05 -16.95
CA HIS A 84 7.17 -13.56 -15.79
C HIS A 84 8.62 -13.06 -15.74
N GLU A 85 9.33 -13.11 -16.88
CA GLU A 85 10.71 -12.63 -16.99
C GLU A 85 10.80 -11.11 -16.90
N ALA A 86 9.85 -10.41 -17.51
CA ALA A 86 9.72 -8.96 -17.42
C ALA A 86 9.55 -8.51 -15.95
N LEU A 87 8.64 -9.16 -15.19
CA LEU A 87 8.46 -8.86 -13.76
C LEU A 87 9.68 -9.24 -12.91
N LYS A 88 10.39 -10.31 -13.26
CA LYS A 88 11.67 -10.66 -12.64
C LYS A 88 12.72 -9.58 -12.86
N ASN A 89 12.81 -9.00 -14.06
CA ASN A 89 13.72 -7.90 -14.36
C ASN A 89 13.31 -6.62 -13.65
N ALA A 90 12.01 -6.27 -13.63
CA ALA A 90 11.48 -5.14 -12.87
C ALA A 90 11.83 -5.22 -11.38
N SER A 91 11.83 -6.42 -10.78
CA SER A 91 12.16 -6.59 -9.36
C SER A 91 13.59 -6.17 -8.98
N LYS A 92 14.49 -6.05 -9.97
CA LYS A 92 15.88 -5.63 -9.82
C LYS A 92 16.09 -4.12 -10.02
N ILE A 93 15.09 -3.42 -10.56
CA ILE A 93 15.14 -1.97 -10.83
C ILE A 93 14.58 -1.22 -9.61
N ASP A 94 15.09 -0.01 -9.38
CA ASP A 94 14.56 0.88 -8.35
C ASP A 94 13.48 1.82 -8.91
N TYR A 95 12.22 1.50 -8.60
CA TYR A 95 11.03 2.33 -8.81
C TYR A 95 10.61 3.09 -7.54
N GLY A 96 11.55 3.38 -6.63
CA GLY A 96 11.29 4.10 -5.39
C GLY A 96 10.28 3.40 -4.48
N LYS A 97 9.12 4.01 -4.26
CA LYS A 97 8.10 3.47 -3.34
C LYS A 97 7.38 2.24 -3.88
N LEU A 98 7.45 2.00 -5.19
CA LEU A 98 6.83 0.88 -5.88
C LEU A 98 7.71 -0.39 -5.85
N THR A 99 9.03 -0.23 -5.74
CA THR A 99 10.03 -1.32 -5.74
C THR A 99 9.69 -2.46 -4.79
N GLU A 100 9.30 -2.13 -3.57
CA GLU A 100 8.96 -3.13 -2.55
C GLU A 100 7.72 -3.95 -2.90
N GLU A 101 6.77 -3.37 -3.62
CA GLU A 101 5.57 -4.08 -4.04
C GLU A 101 5.84 -4.98 -5.26
N ILE A 102 6.69 -4.53 -6.20
CA ILE A 102 7.13 -5.33 -7.35
C ILE A 102 7.97 -6.53 -6.89
N LYS A 103 8.88 -6.35 -5.94
CA LYS A 103 9.65 -7.46 -5.35
C LYS A 103 8.74 -8.53 -4.74
N LYS A 104 7.64 -8.14 -4.08
CA LYS A 104 6.65 -9.09 -3.57
C LYS A 104 5.95 -9.86 -4.69
N ILE A 105 5.65 -9.22 -5.82
CA ILE A 105 5.11 -9.94 -6.99
C ILE A 105 6.12 -11.00 -7.43
N HIS A 106 7.38 -10.61 -7.63
CA HIS A 106 8.42 -11.56 -8.05
C HIS A 106 8.59 -12.73 -7.06
N ILE A 107 8.56 -12.46 -5.75
CA ILE A 107 8.62 -13.52 -4.72
C ILE A 107 7.44 -14.49 -4.87
N GLN A 108 6.22 -13.98 -5.06
CA GLN A 108 5.05 -14.83 -5.26
C GLN A 108 5.18 -15.70 -6.52
N LEU A 109 5.61 -15.11 -7.64
CA LEU A 109 5.88 -15.87 -8.87
C LEU A 109 6.96 -16.93 -8.66
N SER A 110 8.03 -16.60 -7.93
CA SER A 110 9.13 -17.55 -7.64
C SER A 110 8.69 -18.74 -6.80
N TRP A 111 7.58 -18.60 -6.05
CA TRP A 111 6.97 -19.66 -5.26
C TRP A 111 5.88 -20.43 -6.02
N GLY A 112 5.73 -20.17 -7.32
CA GLY A 112 4.75 -20.85 -8.17
C GLY A 112 3.33 -20.31 -8.05
N ILE A 113 3.11 -19.16 -7.41
CA ILE A 113 1.80 -18.51 -7.40
C ILE A 113 1.48 -18.00 -8.81
N PRO A 114 0.29 -18.28 -9.37
CA PRO A 114 -0.10 -17.82 -10.69
C PRO A 114 0.01 -16.30 -10.85
N LEU A 115 0.44 -15.84 -12.02
CA LEU A 115 0.65 -14.43 -12.30
C LEU A 115 -0.57 -13.55 -12.02
N GLN A 116 -1.76 -14.00 -12.42
CA GLN A 116 -3.00 -13.27 -12.20
C GLN A 116 -3.29 -13.10 -10.71
N GLU A 117 -3.02 -14.14 -9.91
CA GLU A 117 -3.17 -14.09 -8.45
C GLU A 117 -2.12 -13.17 -7.82
N ALA A 118 -0.88 -13.21 -8.29
CA ALA A 118 0.18 -12.33 -7.78
C ALA A 118 -0.10 -10.85 -8.07
N LEU A 119 -0.61 -10.54 -9.27
CA LEU A 119 -1.05 -9.20 -9.67
C LEU A 119 -2.29 -8.77 -8.87
N ARG A 120 -3.25 -9.66 -8.63
CA ARG A 120 -4.43 -9.37 -7.78
C ARG A 120 -4.02 -9.07 -6.33
N ASN A 121 -3.11 -9.86 -5.77
CA ASN A 121 -2.53 -9.61 -4.46
C ASN A 121 -1.79 -8.27 -4.40
N PHE A 122 -1.11 -7.88 -5.48
CA PHE A 122 -0.50 -6.55 -5.60
C PHE A 122 -1.55 -5.45 -5.57
N SER A 123 -2.59 -5.57 -6.40
CA SER A 123 -3.72 -4.64 -6.47
C SER A 123 -4.36 -4.41 -5.10
N GLU A 124 -4.60 -5.47 -4.32
CA GLU A 124 -5.14 -5.36 -2.96
C GLU A 124 -4.21 -4.62 -1.98
N ARG A 125 -2.89 -4.76 -2.12
CA ARG A 125 -1.92 -4.04 -1.29
C ARG A 125 -1.86 -2.55 -1.61
N VAL A 126 -2.25 -2.15 -2.82
CA VAL A 126 -2.26 -0.76 -3.28
C VAL A 126 -3.67 -0.25 -3.58
N LYS A 127 -4.69 -0.84 -2.94
CA LYS A 127 -6.12 -0.58 -3.18
C LYS A 127 -6.56 0.88 -3.07
N ASP A 128 -5.80 1.70 -2.36
CA ASP A 128 -6.07 3.14 -2.21
C ASP A 128 -5.63 3.96 -3.44
N SER A 129 -4.97 3.34 -4.42
CA SER A 129 -4.73 3.88 -5.76
C SER A 129 -5.70 3.27 -6.77
N GLU A 130 -6.69 4.04 -7.21
CA GLU A 130 -7.56 3.59 -8.31
C GLU A 130 -6.80 3.44 -9.63
N ILE A 131 -5.79 4.28 -9.87
CA ILE A 131 -5.04 4.30 -11.13
C ILE A 131 -4.27 2.98 -11.28
N ILE A 132 -3.51 2.58 -10.25
CA ILE A 132 -2.74 1.35 -10.28
C ILE A 132 -3.67 0.15 -10.36
N ARG A 133 -4.76 0.13 -9.57
CA ARG A 133 -5.72 -0.98 -9.58
C ARG A 133 -6.30 -1.22 -10.98
N LYS A 134 -6.82 -0.18 -11.63
CA LYS A 134 -7.42 -0.27 -12.97
C LYS A 134 -6.41 -0.78 -14.00
N ALA A 135 -5.17 -0.28 -13.94
CA ALA A 135 -4.12 -0.74 -14.85
C ALA A 135 -3.76 -2.21 -14.63
N VAL A 136 -3.69 -2.66 -13.37
CA VAL A 136 -3.43 -4.07 -13.05
C VAL A 136 -4.55 -4.98 -13.54
N GLU A 137 -5.82 -4.55 -13.38
CA GLU A 137 -6.97 -5.28 -13.91
C GLU A 137 -6.87 -5.48 -15.44
N ILE A 138 -6.54 -4.41 -16.19
CA ILE A 138 -6.34 -4.47 -17.64
C ILE A 138 -5.23 -5.45 -18.02
N ILE A 139 -4.12 -5.48 -17.26
CA ILE A 139 -3.02 -6.43 -17.50
C ILE A 139 -3.49 -7.87 -17.30
N ILE A 140 -4.26 -8.14 -16.24
CA ILE A 140 -4.79 -9.48 -15.95
C ILE A 140 -5.74 -9.92 -17.07
N GLU A 141 -6.66 -9.06 -17.51
CA GLU A 141 -7.60 -9.36 -18.60
C GLU A 141 -6.86 -9.62 -19.91
N SER A 142 -5.89 -8.77 -20.26
CA SER A 142 -5.08 -8.92 -21.46
C SER A 142 -4.28 -10.23 -21.46
N TYR A 143 -3.70 -10.60 -20.30
CA TYR A 143 -2.98 -11.86 -20.14
C TYR A 143 -3.91 -13.07 -20.27
N GLN A 144 -5.13 -13.01 -19.72
CA GLN A 144 -6.12 -14.08 -19.89
C GLN A 144 -6.58 -14.21 -21.34
N SER A 145 -6.87 -13.11 -22.02
CA SER A 145 -7.30 -13.13 -23.42
C SER A 145 -6.20 -13.62 -24.37
N GLY A 146 -4.93 -13.31 -24.07
CA GLY A 146 -3.78 -13.77 -24.86
C GLY A 146 -3.35 -15.22 -24.56
N GLY A 147 -3.40 -15.64 -23.29
CA GLY A 147 -2.98 -16.98 -22.87
C GLY A 147 -4.02 -18.08 -23.14
N ASN A 148 -5.32 -17.75 -23.12
CA ASN A 148 -6.37 -18.72 -23.42
C ASN A 148 -6.35 -19.20 -24.89
N LEU A 149 -5.72 -18.45 -25.80
CA LEU A 149 -5.47 -18.91 -27.17
C LEU A 149 -4.46 -20.05 -27.21
N GLU A 150 -3.39 -19.99 -26.41
CA GLU A 150 -2.38 -21.05 -26.32
C GLU A 150 -2.99 -22.32 -25.69
N GLU A 151 -3.75 -22.17 -24.61
CA GLU A 151 -4.46 -23.28 -23.94
C GLU A 151 -5.54 -23.92 -24.83
N THR A 152 -6.25 -23.13 -25.63
CA THR A 152 -7.22 -23.67 -26.61
C THR A 152 -6.52 -24.37 -27.76
N MET A 153 -5.35 -23.89 -28.22
CA MET A 153 -4.60 -24.51 -29.30
C MET A 153 -3.93 -25.83 -28.90
N ASP A 154 -3.53 -26.00 -27.63
CA ASP A 154 -3.02 -27.28 -27.11
C ASP A 154 -4.13 -28.35 -26.92
N SER A 155 -5.39 -27.92 -26.90
CA SER A 155 -6.55 -28.81 -26.72
C SER A 155 -7.16 -29.35 -28.03
N LEU A 156 -6.64 -28.91 -29.18
CA LEU A 156 -7.01 -29.35 -30.54
C LEU A 156 -5.95 -30.27 -31.14
#